data_AF-A0A3N5PMN2-F1
#
_entry.id   AF-A0A3N5PMN2-F1
#
_cell.length_a   1.000
_cell.length_b   1.000
_cell.length_c   1.000
_cell.angle_alpha   90.00
_cell.angle_beta   90.00
_cell.angle_gamma   90.00
#
_symmetry.space_group_name_H-M   'P 1'
#
loop_
_entity.id
_entity.type
_entity.pdbx_description
1 polymer ?
#
loop_
_entity_poly.entity_id
_entity_poly.type
_entity_poly.pdbx_seq_one_letter_code
_entity_poly.pdbx_strand_id
1 'polypeptide(L)'
;MKSKLMNKYLKALTMISICAGGLCLITIVFLVAKHYPTNHIGLDVRWLYLLGIPLAIFGIILFLWSLTSRIIASIAAATGLSLCCVLVILDHYNILVQYEEWLHRGMPLPFG
;
A
#
# COMPACT_ATOMS: atom_id res chain seq x y z
N MET A 1 -13.58 -6.58 31.96
CA MET A 1 -13.84 -7.57 30.88
C MET A 1 -13.87 -6.94 29.47
N LYS A 2 -14.53 -5.78 29.27
CA LYS A 2 -14.59 -5.07 27.96
C LYS A 2 -13.24 -4.72 27.33
N SER A 3 -12.21 -4.35 28.12
CA SER A 3 -10.89 -3.95 27.59
C SER A 3 -10.11 -5.09 26.92
N LYS A 4 -10.18 -6.32 27.47
CA LYS A 4 -9.50 -7.49 26.89
C LYS A 4 -10.13 -7.92 25.57
N LEU A 5 -11.46 -7.87 25.48
CA LEU A 5 -12.20 -8.21 24.27
C LEU A 5 -11.92 -7.19 23.15
N MET A 6 -11.94 -5.88 23.48
CA MET A 6 -11.61 -4.80 22.54
C MET A 6 -10.18 -4.93 21.97
N ASN A 7 -9.21 -5.26 22.82
CA ASN A 7 -7.82 -5.48 22.38
C ASN A 7 -7.70 -6.69 21.43
N LYS A 8 -8.46 -7.77 21.67
CA LYS A 8 -8.50 -8.93 20.77
C LYS A 8 -9.00 -8.55 19.37
N TYR A 9 -10.07 -7.77 19.28
CA TYR A 9 -10.61 -7.30 18.00
C TYR A 9 -9.66 -6.33 17.29
N LEU A 10 -9.04 -5.39 18.00
CA LEU A 10 -8.05 -4.48 17.42
C LEU A 10 -6.87 -5.25 16.82
N LYS A 11 -6.34 -6.25 17.54
CA LYS A 11 -5.27 -7.12 17.02
C LYS A 11 -5.70 -7.87 15.76
N ALA A 12 -6.87 -8.52 15.79
CA ALA A 12 -7.38 -9.26 14.65
C ALA A 12 -7.56 -8.36 13.42
N LEU A 13 -8.19 -7.19 13.60
CA LEU A 13 -8.38 -6.20 12.53
C LEU A 13 -7.03 -5.74 11.98
N THR A 14 -6.07 -5.40 12.84
CA THR A 14 -4.74 -4.96 12.42
C THR A 14 -4.01 -6.03 11.61
N MET A 15 -4.10 -7.30 12.04
CA MET A 15 -3.51 -8.42 11.29
C MET A 15 -4.17 -8.61 9.93
N ILE A 16 -5.49 -8.51 9.84
CA ILE A 16 -6.21 -8.57 8.56
C ILE A 16 -5.74 -7.43 7.64
N SER A 17 -5.61 -6.21 8.16
CA SER A 17 -5.13 -5.07 7.37
C SER A 17 -3.68 -5.24 6.91
N ILE A 18 -2.79 -5.79 7.76
CA ILE A 18 -1.41 -6.14 7.38
C ILE A 18 -1.42 -7.16 6.24
N CYS A 19 -2.19 -8.24 6.37
CA CYS A 19 -2.28 -9.28 5.34
C CYS A 19 -2.82 -8.73 4.01
N ALA A 20 -3.85 -7.88 4.06
CA ALA A 20 -4.42 -7.23 2.87
C ALA A 20 -3.40 -6.29 2.21
N GLY A 21 -2.69 -5.47 2.99
CA GLY A 21 -1.63 -4.60 2.48
C GLY A 21 -0.46 -5.38 1.88
N GLY A 22 -0.04 -6.47 2.55
CA GLY A 22 1.00 -7.38 2.05
C GLY A 22 0.59 -8.07 0.74
N LEU A 23 -0.66 -8.55 0.66
CA LEU A 23 -1.19 -9.14 -0.58
C LEU A 23 -1.21 -8.11 -1.71
N CYS A 24 -1.63 -6.87 -1.43
CA CYS A 24 -1.62 -5.77 -2.40
C CYS A 24 -0.21 -5.51 -2.93
N LEU A 25 0.80 -5.44 -2.05
CA LEU A 25 2.22 -5.31 -2.45
C LEU A 25 2.66 -6.45 -3.37
N ILE A 26 2.33 -7.70 -3.02
CA ILE A 26 2.66 -8.87 -3.85
C ILE A 26 1.99 -8.77 -5.23
N THR A 27 0.72 -8.37 -5.27
CA THR A 27 0.00 -8.16 -6.54
C THR A 27 0.65 -7.09 -7.40
N ILE A 28 1.06 -5.96 -6.81
CA ILE A 28 1.80 -4.91 -7.52
C ILE A 28 3.08 -5.47 -8.12
N VAL A 29 3.90 -6.16 -7.31
CA VAL A 29 5.17 -6.77 -7.78
C VAL A 29 4.91 -7.74 -8.93
N PHE A 30 3.89 -8.59 -8.82
CA PHE A 30 3.51 -9.53 -9.88
C PHE A 30 3.05 -8.81 -11.15
N LEU A 31 2.25 -7.75 -11.04
CA LEU A 31 1.78 -6.96 -12.18
C LEU A 31 2.95 -6.29 -12.90
N VAL A 32 3.88 -5.68 -12.16
CA VAL A 32 5.10 -5.10 -12.71
C VAL A 32 5.92 -6.17 -13.43
N ALA A 33 6.19 -7.30 -12.78
CA ALA A 33 7.00 -8.38 -13.37
C ALA A 33 6.37 -8.98 -14.64
N LYS A 34 5.04 -9.12 -14.68
CA LYS A 34 4.33 -9.70 -15.82
C LYS A 34 4.22 -8.75 -17.01
N HIS A 35 4.04 -7.46 -16.77
CA HIS A 35 3.77 -6.49 -17.83
C HIS A 35 5.03 -5.75 -18.29
N TYR A 36 6.15 -5.83 -17.57
CA TYR A 36 7.41 -5.26 -18.03
C TYR A 36 7.82 -5.78 -19.42
N PRO A 37 8.23 -4.92 -20.37
CA PRO A 37 8.48 -3.48 -20.24
C PRO A 37 7.27 -2.57 -20.49
N THR A 38 6.09 -3.11 -20.76
CA THR A 38 4.85 -2.34 -20.91
C THR A 38 4.50 -1.63 -19.61
N ASN A 39 4.54 -0.31 -19.65
CA ASN A 39 4.37 0.54 -18.47
C ASN A 39 2.95 1.11 -18.32
N HIS A 40 2.10 0.92 -19.33
CA HIS A 40 0.70 1.29 -19.29
C HIS A 40 -0.19 0.07 -19.02
N ILE A 41 -0.87 0.09 -17.89
CA ILE A 41 -1.97 -0.83 -17.60
C ILE A 41 -3.16 0.01 -17.18
N GLY A 42 -4.39 -0.39 -17.52
CA GLY A 42 -5.62 0.38 -17.24
C GLY A 42 -5.95 0.57 -15.74
N LEU A 43 -4.97 0.42 -14.85
CA LEU A 43 -5.08 0.61 -13.41
C LEU A 43 -4.50 1.98 -13.04
N ASP A 44 -5.28 2.82 -12.38
CA ASP A 44 -4.72 4.04 -11.76
C ASP A 44 -4.15 3.69 -10.38
N VAL A 45 -2.82 3.74 -10.29
CA VAL A 45 -2.01 3.47 -9.10
C VAL A 45 -2.42 4.37 -7.93
N ARG A 46 -2.99 5.56 -8.20
CA ARG A 46 -3.39 6.52 -7.17
C ARG A 46 -4.50 5.98 -6.27
N TRP A 47 -5.36 5.10 -6.78
CA TRP A 47 -6.41 4.46 -5.95
C TRP A 47 -5.83 3.59 -4.84
N LEU A 48 -4.61 3.05 -5.03
CA LEU A 48 -3.96 2.21 -4.03
C LEU A 48 -3.46 3.01 -2.82
N TYR A 49 -3.33 4.35 -2.93
CA TYR A 49 -3.06 5.21 -1.78
C TYR A 49 -4.20 5.18 -0.75
N LEU A 50 -5.44 4.91 -1.18
CA LEU A 50 -6.58 4.73 -0.26
C LEU A 50 -6.43 3.50 0.64
N LEU A 51 -5.52 2.58 0.31
CA LEU A 51 -5.16 1.47 1.19
C LEU A 51 -3.91 1.78 2.01
N GLY A 52 -2.86 2.32 1.36
CA GLY A 52 -1.57 2.60 2.01
C GLY A 52 -1.64 3.67 3.09
N ILE A 53 -2.27 4.81 2.79
CA ILE A 53 -2.30 5.97 3.70
C ILE A 53 -3.09 5.63 4.97
N PRO A 54 -4.34 5.11 4.91
CA PRO A 54 -5.07 4.77 6.11
C PRO A 54 -4.38 3.68 6.93
N LEU A 55 -3.77 2.67 6.30
CA LEU A 55 -3.02 1.63 6.99
C LEU A 55 -1.81 2.19 7.75
N ALA A 56 -1.05 3.09 7.11
CA ALA A 56 0.09 3.75 7.73
C ALA A 56 -0.35 4.60 8.94
N ILE A 57 -1.35 5.46 8.75
CA ILE A 57 -1.89 6.34 9.81
C ILE A 57 -2.44 5.49 10.96
N PHE A 58 -3.22 4.46 10.65
CA PHE A 58 -3.80 3.56 11.65
C PHE A 58 -2.70 2.86 12.47
N GLY A 59 -1.67 2.31 11.82
CA GLY A 59 -0.52 1.71 12.50
C GLY A 59 0.22 2.70 13.41
N ILE A 60 0.44 3.93 12.95
CA ILE A 60 1.09 5.00 13.73
C ILE A 60 0.24 5.36 14.96
N ILE A 61 -1.06 5.56 14.80
CA ILE A 61 -1.98 5.87 15.92
C ILE A 61 -1.96 4.74 16.95
N LEU A 62 -2.07 3.48 16.50
CA LEU A 62 -2.00 2.30 17.36
C LEU A 62 -0.68 2.22 18.15
N PHE A 63 0.43 2.62 17.54
CA PHE A 63 1.74 2.64 18.15
C PHE A 63 1.86 3.76 19.21
N LEU A 64 1.52 4.99 18.83
CA LEU A 64 1.64 6.17 19.70
C LEU A 64 0.74 6.07 20.93
N TRP A 65 -0.47 5.55 20.77
CA TRP A 65 -1.44 5.42 21.86
C TRP A 65 -1.37 4.07 22.58
N SER A 66 -0.40 3.22 22.23
CA SER A 66 -0.19 1.89 22.85
C SER A 66 -1.49 1.05 22.93
N LEU A 67 -2.34 1.15 21.90
CA LEU A 67 -3.65 0.49 21.86
C LEU A 67 -3.54 -1.02 21.58
N THR A 68 -2.39 -1.48 21.08
CA THR A 68 -2.08 -2.87 20.79
C THR A 68 -0.58 -3.15 21.04
N SER A 69 -0.12 -4.35 20.67
CA SER A 69 1.32 -4.66 20.68
C SER A 69 2.08 -3.67 19.79
N ARG A 70 3.13 -3.04 20.33
CA ARG A 70 4.00 -2.12 19.57
C ARG A 70 4.55 -2.78 18.30
N ILE A 71 4.92 -4.06 18.36
CA ILE A 71 5.40 -4.82 17.21
C ILE A 71 4.35 -4.87 16.10
N ILE A 72 3.10 -5.22 16.45
CA ILE A 72 2.00 -5.32 15.47
C ILE A 72 1.69 -3.95 14.87
N ALA A 73 1.65 -2.90 15.70
CA ALA A 73 1.43 -1.53 15.25
C ALA A 73 2.54 -1.03 14.31
N SER A 74 3.81 -1.31 14.65
CA SER A 74 4.96 -0.99 13.80
C SER A 74 4.93 -1.73 12.47
N ILE A 75 4.55 -3.01 12.45
CA ILE A 75 4.39 -3.77 11.20
C ILE A 75 3.29 -3.14 10.34
N ALA A 76 2.12 -2.81 10.91
CA ALA A 76 1.05 -2.15 10.18
C ALA A 76 1.49 -0.81 9.58
N ALA A 77 2.16 0.03 10.37
CA ALA A 77 2.71 1.30 9.89
C ALA A 77 3.72 1.08 8.76
N ALA A 78 4.67 0.14 8.93
CA ALA A 78 5.68 -0.18 7.94
C ALA A 78 5.08 -0.74 6.64
N THR A 79 4.04 -1.57 6.71
CA THR A 79 3.33 -2.08 5.53
C THR A 79 2.66 -0.95 4.77
N GLY A 80 1.93 -0.07 5.46
CA GLY A 80 1.28 1.08 4.83
C GLY A 80 2.28 2.06 4.19
N LEU A 81 3.36 2.39 4.91
CA LEU A 81 4.43 3.26 4.40
C LEU A 81 5.16 2.63 3.21
N SER A 82 5.47 1.34 3.27
CA SER A 82 6.08 0.61 2.16
C SER A 82 5.18 0.63 0.92
N LEU A 83 3.86 0.43 1.09
CA LEU A 83 2.91 0.55 -0.01
C LEU A 83 2.95 1.96 -0.61
N CYS A 84 2.83 3.01 0.19
CA CYS A 84 2.92 4.38 -0.30
C CYS A 84 4.24 4.66 -1.04
N CYS A 85 5.36 4.20 -0.50
CA CYS A 85 6.68 4.36 -1.11
C CYS A 85 6.76 3.69 -2.49
N VAL A 86 6.30 2.44 -2.59
CA VAL A 86 6.23 1.71 -3.87
C VAL A 86 5.35 2.46 -4.86
N LEU A 87 4.17 2.95 -4.46
CA LEU A 87 3.27 3.69 -5.34
C LEU A 87 3.89 4.99 -5.85
N VAL A 88 4.64 5.72 -5.01
CA VAL A 88 5.37 6.93 -5.43
C VAL A 88 6.44 6.58 -6.46
N ILE A 89 7.20 5.51 -6.24
CA ILE A 89 8.21 5.03 -7.19
C ILE A 89 7.55 4.67 -8.52
N LEU A 90 6.43 3.94 -8.50
CA LEU A 90 5.71 3.55 -9.70
C LEU A 90 5.19 4.77 -10.48
N ASP A 91 4.55 5.73 -9.84
CA ASP A 91 4.06 6.93 -10.53
C ASP A 91 5.21 7.80 -11.06
N HIS A 92 6.31 7.92 -10.30
CA HIS A 92 7.49 8.69 -10.72
C HIS A 92 8.15 8.12 -11.98
N TYR A 93 8.30 6.79 -12.05
CA TYR A 93 8.88 6.11 -13.21
C TYR A 93 7.85 5.76 -14.29
N ASN A 94 6.64 6.29 -14.20
CA ASN A 94 5.53 6.01 -15.12
C ASN A 94 5.24 4.51 -15.29
N ILE A 95 5.41 3.71 -14.24
CA ILE A 95 5.15 2.28 -14.20
C ILE A 95 3.72 2.05 -13.71
N LEU A 96 2.98 1.23 -14.44
CA LEU A 96 1.56 0.94 -14.19
C LEU A 96 0.63 2.15 -14.36
N VAL A 97 1.02 3.15 -15.16
CA VAL A 97 0.19 4.33 -15.42
C VAL A 97 -0.99 3.95 -16.31
N GLN A 98 -2.15 4.60 -16.15
CA GLN A 98 -3.27 4.39 -17.08
C GLN A 98 -2.88 4.77 -18.51
N TYR A 99 -3.45 4.09 -19.49
CA TYR A 99 -3.12 4.31 -20.90
C TYR A 99 -3.40 5.76 -21.33
N GLU A 100 -4.52 6.31 -20.89
CA GLU A 100 -4.95 7.67 -21.17
C GLU A 100 -3.97 8.69 -20.57
N GLU A 101 -3.56 8.48 -19.32
CA GLU A 101 -2.59 9.33 -18.63
C GLU A 101 -1.19 9.21 -19.27
N TRP A 102 -0.79 8.01 -19.71
CA TRP A 102 0.46 7.78 -20.43
C TRP A 102 0.50 8.54 -21.76
N LEU A 103 -0.60 8.51 -22.53
CA LEU A 103 -0.75 9.33 -23.74
C LEU A 103 -0.69 10.83 -23.40
N HIS A 104 -1.36 11.26 -22.33
CA HIS A 104 -1.39 12.66 -21.90
C HIS A 104 -0.02 13.18 -21.44
N ARG A 105 0.84 12.30 -20.92
CA ARG A 105 2.24 12.57 -20.54
C ARG A 105 3.21 12.51 -21.72
N GLY A 106 2.75 12.25 -22.95
CA GLY A 106 3.60 12.19 -24.14
C GLY A 106 4.28 10.84 -24.36
N MET A 107 3.65 9.75 -23.92
CA MET A 107 4.15 8.38 -24.05
C MET A 107 5.55 8.14 -23.42
N PRO A 108 5.78 8.57 -22.16
CA PRO A 108 7.08 8.40 -21.52
C PRO A 108 7.42 6.91 -21.36
N LEU A 109 8.70 6.57 -21.59
CA LEU A 109 9.22 5.24 -21.30
C LEU A 109 9.46 5.08 -19.80
N PRO A 110 9.36 3.86 -19.25
CA PRO A 110 9.84 3.62 -17.90
C PRO A 110 11.36 3.85 -17.89
N PHE A 111 11.84 4.74 -17.00
CA PHE A 111 13.26 5.11 -16.84
C PHE A 111 13.89 5.93 -18.00
N GLY A 112 13.08 6.48 -18.90
CA GLY A 112 13.52 7.30 -20.05
C GLY A 112 13.33 8.80 -19.86
#